data_AF-A0A6A4V7T5-F1
#
_entry.id   AF-A0A6A4V7T5-F1
#
_cell.length_a   1.000
_cell.length_b   1.000
_cell.length_c   1.000
_cell.angle_alpha   90.00
_cell.angle_beta   90.00
_cell.angle_gamma   90.00
#
_symmetry.space_group_name_H-M   'P 1'
#
loop_
_entity.id
_entity.type
_entity.pdbx_description
1 polymer ?
#
loop_
_entity_poly.entity_id
_entity_poly.type
_entity_poly.pdbx_seq_one_letter_code
_entity_poly.pdbx_strand_id
1 'polypeptide(L)' 'MAGLDIFGPTVDPKQLYSKRLPISAEKYRDLIKLCDDGNIPEPFQAEYRSLPHSARQEDILPESDFDDPEEEE' A
#
# COMPACT_ATOMS: atom_id res chain seq x y z
N MET A 1 -8.58 39.93 11.54
CA MET A 1 -8.73 38.91 10.48
C MET A 1 -8.89 37.56 11.15
N ALA A 2 -10.10 37.01 11.15
CA ALA A 2 -10.38 35.66 11.66
C ALA A 2 -10.16 34.67 10.51
N GLY A 3 -9.20 33.77 10.65
CA GLY A 3 -8.86 32.76 9.64
C GLY A 3 -9.23 31.37 10.14
N LEU A 4 -10.41 30.92 9.71
CA LEU A 4 -10.74 29.53 9.32
C LEU A 4 -10.12 28.38 10.15
N ASP A 5 -10.76 28.03 11.25
CA ASP A 5 -10.67 26.70 11.85
C ASP A 5 -11.45 25.68 10.97
N ILE A 6 -10.83 25.21 9.87
CA ILE A 6 -11.36 24.12 9.03
C ILE A 6 -10.61 22.84 9.36
N PHE A 7 -10.73 22.33 10.58
CA PHE A 7 -10.38 20.94 10.86
C PHE A 7 -11.50 20.35 11.73
N GLY A 8 -12.36 19.56 11.09
CA GLY A 8 -13.31 18.69 11.80
C GLY A 8 -12.57 17.72 12.74
N PRO A 9 -13.28 16.89 13.52
CA PRO A 9 -12.64 15.94 14.41
C PRO A 9 -11.65 15.10 13.61
N THR A 10 -10.38 15.14 14.00
CA THR A 10 -9.31 14.33 13.42
C THR A 10 -9.61 12.88 13.76
N VAL A 11 -10.27 12.17 12.84
CA VAL A 11 -10.44 10.73 12.96
C VAL A 11 -9.07 10.11 12.69
N ASP A 12 -8.33 9.84 13.77
CA ASP A 12 -7.08 9.11 13.65
C ASP A 12 -7.38 7.72 13.06
N PRO A 13 -6.71 7.33 11.96
CA PRO A 13 -6.92 6.01 11.38
C PRO A 13 -6.53 4.95 12.42
N LYS A 14 -7.46 4.04 12.70
CA LYS A 14 -7.21 2.94 13.64
C LYS A 14 -6.01 2.14 13.16
N GLN A 15 -4.96 2.05 13.97
CA GLN A 15 -3.79 1.26 13.64
C GLN A 15 -4.16 -0.22 13.64
N LEU A 16 -4.27 -0.82 12.44
CA LEU A 16 -4.60 -2.23 12.27
C LEU A 16 -3.36 -3.14 12.35
N TYR A 17 -2.18 -2.62 12.05
CA TYR A 17 -0.95 -3.40 11.95
C TYR A 17 0.11 -2.91 12.94
N SER A 18 0.67 -3.85 13.70
CA SER A 18 1.76 -3.58 14.65
C SER A 18 3.14 -3.52 13.97
N LYS A 19 3.24 -4.01 12.73
CA LYS A 19 4.48 -4.08 11.94
C LYS A 19 4.20 -3.77 10.48
N ARG A 20 5.22 -3.32 9.75
CA ARG A 20 5.16 -3.20 8.30
C ARG A 20 5.03 -4.59 7.67
N LEU A 21 4.08 -4.74 6.76
CA LEU A 21 3.89 -5.97 6.01
C LEU A 21 4.93 -6.05 4.88
N PRO A 22 5.67 -7.16 4.75
CA PRO A 22 6.59 -7.33 3.64
C PRO A 22 5.84 -7.47 2.32
N ILE A 23 6.40 -6.93 1.24
CA ILE A 23 5.94 -7.21 -0.14
C ILE A 23 6.67 -8.43 -0.71
N SER A 24 6.19 -8.95 -1.84
CA SER A 24 6.90 -10.01 -2.56
C SER A 24 8.28 -9.54 -3.03
N ALA A 25 9.24 -10.46 -3.09
CA ALA A 25 10.59 -10.16 -3.58
C ALA A 25 10.58 -9.66 -5.04
N GLU A 26 9.66 -10.16 -5.86
CA GLU A 26 9.51 -9.76 -7.26
C GLU A 26 9.02 -8.32 -7.37
N LYS A 27 7.96 -7.98 -6.63
CA LYS A 27 7.41 -6.62 -6.59
C LYS A 27 8.44 -5.60 -6.13
N TYR A 28 9.24 -5.95 -5.11
CA TYR A 28 10.35 -5.08 -4.69
C TYR A 28 11.34 -4.84 -5.82
N ARG A 29 11.78 -5.88 -6.53
CA ARG A 29 12.74 -5.73 -7.64
C ARG A 29 12.21 -4.82 -8.74
N ASP A 30 10.93 -4.93 -9.06
CA ASP A 30 10.32 -4.07 -10.09
C ASP A 30 10.20 -2.62 -9.63
N LEU A 31 9.87 -2.38 -8.36
CA LEU A 31 9.91 -1.03 -7.78
C LEU A 31 11.31 -0.42 -7.81
N ILE A 32 12.35 -1.21 -7.56
CA ILE A 32 13.74 -0.74 -7.66
C ILE A 32 14.08 -0.37 -9.10
N LYS A 33 13.74 -1.20 -10.08
CA LYS A 33 13.95 -0.85 -11.50
C LYS A 33 13.24 0.44 -11.88
N LEU A 34 12.00 0.64 -11.43
CA LEU A 34 11.26 1.87 -11.69
C LEU A 34 11.91 3.11 -11.04
N CYS A 35 12.59 2.94 -9.90
CA CYS A 35 13.43 3.99 -9.32
C CYS A 35 14.67 4.26 -10.17
N ASP A 36 15.38 3.21 -10.59
CA ASP A 36 16.61 3.31 -11.38
C ASP A 36 16.35 3.90 -12.78
N ASP A 37 15.21 3.57 -13.39
CA ASP A 37 14.77 4.06 -14.70
C ASP A 37 14.22 5.49 -14.64
N GLY A 38 14.10 6.09 -13.45
CA GLY A 38 13.57 7.43 -13.25
C GLY A 38 12.05 7.56 -13.45
N ASN A 39 11.33 6.45 -13.55
CA ASN A 39 9.86 6.44 -13.59
C ASN A 39 9.27 6.86 -12.24
N ILE A 40 9.94 6.52 -11.14
CA ILE A 40 9.60 7.00 -9.80
C ILE A 40 10.46 8.23 -9.47
N PRO A 41 9.85 9.38 -9.14
CA PRO A 41 10.60 10.58 -8.77
C PRO A 41 11.49 10.35 -7.54
N GLU A 42 12.71 10.91 -7.57
CA GLU A 42 13.71 10.90 -6.49
C GLU A 42 13.16 11.06 -5.07
N PRO A 43 12.24 12.01 -4.79
CA PRO A 43 11.67 12.21 -3.45
C PRO A 43 11.01 10.96 -2.86
N PHE A 44 10.48 10.08 -3.70
CA PHE A 44 9.76 8.88 -3.29
C PHE A 44 10.62 7.61 -3.35
N GLN A 45 11.76 7.64 -4.05
CA GLN A 45 12.60 6.45 -4.22
C GLN A 45 13.10 5.89 -2.88
N ALA A 46 13.41 6.78 -1.92
CA ALA A 46 13.86 6.38 -0.59
C ALA A 46 12.81 5.54 0.15
N GLU A 47 11.52 5.85 -0.03
CA GLU A 47 10.43 5.10 0.57
C GLU A 47 10.38 3.67 0.01
N TYR A 48 10.37 3.54 -1.33
CA TYR A 48 10.31 2.24 -2.00
C TYR A 48 11.54 1.36 -1.73
N ARG A 49 12.74 1.96 -1.67
CA ARG A 49 13.97 1.24 -1.30
C ARG A 49 14.00 0.77 0.16
N SER A 50 13.18 1.36 1.03
CA SER A 50 13.08 0.99 2.45
C SER A 50 12.00 -0.06 2.75
N LEU A 51 11.24 -0.49 1.74
CA LEU A 51 10.12 -1.42 1.93
C LEU A 51 10.64 -2.82 2.32
N PRO A 52 10.07 -3.43 3.38
CA PRO A 52 10.39 -4.81 3.70
C PRO A 52 9.89 -5.74 2.58
N HIS A 53 10.68 -6.74 2.24
CA HIS A 53 10.37 -7.73 1.22
C HIS A 53 10.67 -9.14 1.73
N SER A 54 9.93 -10.14 1.23
CA SER A 54 10.16 -11.55 1.56
C SER A 54 9.83 -12.43 0.36
N ALA A 55 10.64 -13.47 0.13
CA ALA A 55 10.36 -14.48 -0.89
C ALA A 55 9.15 -15.37 -0.53
N ARG A 56 8.74 -15.39 0.74
CA ARG A 56 7.56 -16.12 1.22
C ARG A 56 6.25 -15.36 0.97
N GLN A 57 6.31 -14.06 0.70
CA GLN A 57 5.13 -13.27 0.43
C GLN A 57 4.75 -13.42 -1.05
N GLU A 58 3.60 -14.03 -1.32
CA GLU A 58 3.03 -14.12 -2.66
C GLU A 58 2.24 -12.84 -2.97
N ASP A 59 2.29 -12.38 -4.22
CA ASP A 59 1.51 -11.21 -4.69
C ASP A 59 0.16 -11.67 -5.22
N ILE A 60 -0.56 -12.44 -4.41
CA ILE A 60 -1.90 -12.94 -4.71
C ILE A 60 -2.88 -12.42 -3.66
N LEU A 61 -4.06 -12.03 -4.13
CA LEU A 61 -5.18 -11.81 -3.22
C LEU A 61 -5.77 -13.17 -2.86
N PRO A 62 -6.21 -13.38 -1.60
CA PRO A 62 -6.98 -14.56 -1.26
C PRO A 62 -8.25 -14.62 -2.13
N GLU A 63 -8.66 -15.82 -2.52
CA GLU A 63 -9.94 -16.01 -3.21
C GLU A 63 -11.06 -15.51 -2.30
N SER A 64 -11.93 -14.64 -2.83
CA SER A 64 -13.13 -14.25 -2.11
C SER A 64 -14.11 -15.43 -2.19
N ASP A 65 -14.24 -16.19 -1.10
CA ASP A 65 -15.32 -17.18 -0.88
C ASP A 65 -16.73 -16.54 -0.82
N PHE A 66 -16.89 -15.29 -1.24
CA PHE A 66 -18.22 -14.70 -1.42
C PHE A 66 -18.79 -15.26 -2.72
N ASP A 67 -19.49 -16.38 -2.59
CA ASP A 67 -20.52 -16.83 -3.53
C ASP A 67 -21.41 -15.62 -3.79
N ASP A 68 -21.31 -15.06 -5.00
CA ASP A 68 -22.15 -13.96 -5.46
C ASP A 68 -23.60 -14.48 -5.39
N PRO A 69 -24.46 -13.95 -4.50
CA PRO A 69 -25.83 -14.44 -4.43
C PRO A 69 -26.47 -14.14 -5.78
N GLU A 70 -26.68 -15.19 -6.59
CA GLU A 70 -27.32 -15.12 -7.89
C GLU A 70 -28.51 -14.14 -7.81
N GLU A 71 -28.47 -13.06 -8.59
CA GLU A 71 -29.64 -12.21 -8.81
C GLU A 71 -30.73 -13.12 -9.42
N GLU A 72 -31.62 -13.65 -8.59
CA GLU A 72 -32.86 -14.29 -9.05
C GLU A 72 -33.69 -13.23 -9.80
N GLU A 73 -33.78 -13.38 -11.13
CA GLU A 73 -34.61 -12.58 -12.03
C GLU A 73 -36.12 -12.86 -11.86
#